data_AF-A0A377GG58-F1
#
_entry.id   AF-A0A377GG58-F1
#
_cell.length_a   1.000
_cell.length_b   1.000
_cell.length_c   1.000
_cell.angle_alpha   90.00
_cell.angle_beta   90.00
_cell.angle_gamma   90.00
#
_symmetry.space_group_name_H-M   'P 1'
#
loop_
_entity.id
_entity.type
_entity.pdbx_description
1 polymer ?
#
loop_
_entity_poly.entity_id
_entity_poly.type
_entity_poly.pdbx_seq_one_letter_code
_entity_poly.pdbx_strand_id
1 'polypeptide(L)'
;MNLITQYEAAIHRGDIDDDPLQRIILTHLECLANSVKKSNSSWFYPLIKPRIKGIYLYGPVGVGKTYLIDLFYDCLEEKKKARFHFHHFMQQVDAQLRRLQGQKNPLRQIAKELAKKTRVLCFDEFMVHDVAYAMILAELLQSLIAYGVILVISSNIPPDDLYRNGVHRKRFLPAIAAIKEHCEVLHLNEQRDYRVGRAPLLDAYLFPLNEHTTSVMEQQFTLLTREFKENGTITIQNREIPYLKLAEQSIWFAFDILCNLPRSQLDYLEIADKFDTIFLSNIPALTANHTLQTIMFIHFIDVMYDRGINIIISAEVAVEELYVEGEMQETFKRTLSRLLEMQSVDYLARHPKRQLKELISDNS
;
A
#
# COMPACT_ATOMS: atom_id res chain seq x y z
N MET A 1 14.27 -8.99 -23.32
CA MET A 1 12.83 -9.17 -23.66
C MET A 1 12.19 -7.80 -23.63
N ASN A 2 11.34 -7.45 -24.58
CA ASN A 2 10.71 -6.13 -24.60
C ASN A 2 9.46 -6.11 -23.70
N LEU A 3 9.17 -4.98 -23.02
CA LEU A 3 7.99 -4.79 -22.18
C LEU A 3 6.70 -5.13 -22.93
N ILE A 4 6.56 -4.62 -24.16
CA ILE A 4 5.37 -4.86 -24.99
C ILE A 4 5.18 -6.34 -25.28
N THR A 5 6.27 -7.08 -25.53
CA THR A 5 6.19 -8.53 -25.78
C THR A 5 5.74 -9.30 -24.54
N GLN A 6 6.13 -8.88 -23.33
CA GLN A 6 5.63 -9.52 -22.10
C GLN A 6 4.15 -9.22 -21.86
N TYR A 7 3.72 -7.99 -22.14
CA TYR A 7 2.32 -7.58 -22.07
C TYR A 7 1.45 -8.38 -23.06
N GLU A 8 1.88 -8.49 -24.32
CA GLU A 8 1.19 -9.30 -25.34
C GLU A 8 1.14 -10.78 -24.95
N ALA A 9 2.22 -11.32 -24.39
CA ALA A 9 2.23 -12.69 -23.91
C ALA A 9 1.23 -12.90 -22.75
N ALA A 10 1.05 -11.91 -21.87
CA ALA A 10 0.06 -11.97 -20.80
C ALA A 10 -1.38 -11.90 -21.34
N ILE A 11 -1.64 -11.09 -22.36
CA ILE A 11 -2.93 -11.09 -23.08
C ILE A 11 -3.19 -12.46 -23.72
N HIS A 12 -2.21 -13.02 -24.42
CA HIS A 12 -2.36 -14.33 -25.07
C HIS A 12 -2.58 -15.49 -24.09
N ARG A 13 -2.08 -15.38 -22.86
CA ARG A 13 -2.35 -16.35 -21.79
C ARG A 13 -3.71 -16.15 -21.12
N GLY A 14 -4.37 -15.01 -21.33
CA GLY A 14 -5.61 -14.64 -20.66
C GLY A 14 -5.40 -14.11 -19.24
N ASP A 15 -4.17 -13.70 -18.87
CA ASP A 15 -3.86 -13.16 -17.54
C ASP A 15 -4.42 -11.74 -17.37
N ILE A 16 -4.55 -11.00 -18.48
CA ILE A 16 -5.01 -9.60 -18.53
C ILE A 16 -5.84 -9.34 -19.78
N ASP A 17 -6.70 -8.33 -19.70
CA ASP A 17 -7.39 -7.77 -20.86
C ASP A 17 -6.50 -6.75 -21.58
N ASP A 18 -6.65 -6.62 -22.90
CA ASP A 18 -5.92 -5.63 -23.69
C ASP A 18 -6.49 -4.22 -23.47
N ASP A 19 -5.70 -3.32 -22.90
CA ASP A 19 -6.07 -1.92 -22.67
C ASP A 19 -5.18 -0.96 -23.49
N PRO A 20 -5.76 -0.26 -24.50
CA PRO A 20 -5.04 0.74 -25.27
C PRO A 20 -4.41 1.87 -24.45
N LEU A 21 -4.97 2.27 -23.31
CA LEU A 21 -4.34 3.26 -22.43
C LEU A 21 -3.09 2.69 -21.76
N GLN A 22 -3.14 1.43 -21.31
CA GLN A 22 -1.97 0.74 -20.77
C GLN A 22 -0.86 0.62 -21.82
N ARG A 23 -1.19 0.35 -23.08
CA ARG A 23 -0.21 0.32 -24.20
C ARG A 23 0.50 1.66 -24.42
N ILE A 24 -0.22 2.78 -24.26
CA ILE A 24 0.40 4.11 -24.32
C ILE A 24 1.43 4.23 -23.18
N ILE A 25 1.05 3.91 -21.94
CA ILE A 25 1.95 3.96 -20.78
C ILE A 25 3.17 3.05 -20.96
N LEU A 26 2.98 1.85 -21.51
CA LEU A 26 4.08 0.91 -21.80
C LEU A 26 5.10 1.50 -22.78
N THR A 27 4.65 2.29 -23.75
CA THR A 27 5.55 2.98 -24.68
C THR A 27 6.47 3.96 -23.94
N HIS A 28 5.92 4.74 -22.99
CA HIS A 28 6.73 5.64 -22.15
C HIS A 28 7.69 4.87 -21.23
N LEU A 29 7.24 3.79 -20.59
CA LEU A 29 8.07 2.93 -19.75
C LEU A 29 9.20 2.27 -20.54
N GLU A 30 8.95 1.85 -21.77
CA GLU A 30 9.96 1.31 -22.68
C GLU A 30 10.98 2.38 -23.11
N CYS A 31 10.52 3.59 -23.44
CA CYS A 31 11.42 4.72 -23.70
C CYS A 31 12.32 5.03 -22.52
N LEU A 32 11.79 4.98 -21.29
CA LEU A 32 12.56 5.13 -20.07
C LEU A 32 13.60 4.01 -19.91
N ALA A 33 13.19 2.74 -20.04
CA ALA A 33 14.10 1.59 -19.93
C ALA A 33 15.25 1.68 -20.94
N ASN A 34 14.95 2.06 -22.19
CA ASN A 34 15.94 2.26 -23.25
C ASN A 34 16.91 3.42 -22.93
N SER A 35 16.40 4.51 -22.36
CA SER A 35 17.23 5.66 -21.95
C SER A 35 18.18 5.28 -20.80
N VAL A 36 17.71 4.51 -19.82
CA VAL A 36 18.52 3.98 -18.72
C VAL A 36 19.65 3.09 -19.26
N LYS A 37 19.33 2.20 -20.22
CA LYS A 37 20.29 1.30 -20.87
C LYS A 37 21.36 2.04 -21.69
N LYS A 38 20.98 2.99 -22.55
CA LYS A 38 21.93 3.77 -23.38
C LYS A 38 22.92 4.60 -22.56
N SER A 39 22.50 5.07 -21.39
CA SER A 39 23.40 5.79 -20.49
C SER A 39 24.48 4.91 -19.86
N ASN A 40 24.38 3.57 -19.91
CA ASN A 40 25.45 2.66 -19.47
C ASN A 40 26.54 2.46 -20.55
N SER A 41 26.23 2.68 -21.84
CA SER A 41 27.16 2.47 -22.96
C SER A 41 27.98 3.70 -23.37
N SER A 42 27.68 4.88 -22.83
CA SER A 42 28.36 6.12 -23.21
C SER A 42 29.61 6.37 -22.36
N TRP A 43 30.74 5.81 -22.78
CA TRP A 43 32.08 6.04 -22.19
C TRP A 43 32.91 7.08 -22.95
N PHE A 44 32.42 7.59 -24.09
CA PHE A 44 33.25 8.36 -25.03
C PHE A 44 32.99 9.87 -25.11
N TYR A 45 32.01 10.45 -24.41
CA TYR A 45 31.78 11.91 -24.45
C TYR A 45 31.37 12.45 -23.06
N PRO A 46 32.22 13.24 -22.38
CA PRO A 46 31.97 13.71 -21.01
C PRO A 46 31.38 15.13 -20.92
N LEU A 47 30.74 15.65 -21.96
CA LEU A 47 30.06 16.95 -21.89
C LEU A 47 28.55 16.79 -22.06
N ILE A 48 27.85 16.79 -20.91
CA ILE A 48 26.40 16.83 -20.73
C ILE A 48 25.70 15.48 -21.00
N LYS A 49 25.66 14.60 -19.99
CA LYS A 49 24.71 13.48 -20.00
C LYS A 49 23.28 14.05 -19.91
N PRO A 50 22.38 13.76 -20.85
CA PRO A 50 21.00 14.22 -20.77
C PRO A 50 20.35 13.66 -19.50
N ARG A 51 19.67 14.52 -18.75
CA ARG A 51 18.99 14.13 -17.52
C ARG A 51 17.79 13.25 -17.88
N ILE A 52 17.84 11.98 -17.54
CA ILE A 52 16.75 11.03 -17.77
C ILE A 52 15.62 11.38 -16.81
N LYS A 53 14.45 11.72 -17.34
CA LYS A 53 13.24 11.91 -16.53
C LYS A 53 12.69 10.56 -16.11
N GLY A 54 12.23 10.49 -14.87
CA GLY A 54 11.45 9.39 -14.32
C GLY A 54 10.00 9.40 -14.84
N ILE A 55 9.16 8.54 -14.25
CA ILE A 55 7.73 8.47 -14.55
C ILE A 55 6.93 8.61 -13.26
N TYR A 56 5.88 9.41 -13.29
CA TYR A 56 4.85 9.47 -12.26
C TYR A 56 3.52 9.05 -12.90
N LEU A 57 3.11 7.81 -12.65
CA LEU A 57 1.88 7.22 -13.15
C LEU A 57 0.79 7.38 -12.09
N TYR A 58 -0.30 8.08 -12.43
CA TYR A 58 -1.45 8.19 -11.54
C TYR A 58 -2.76 7.80 -12.21
N GLY A 59 -3.75 7.43 -11.41
CA GLY A 59 -5.05 7.00 -11.88
C GLY A 59 -5.82 6.27 -10.78
N PRO A 60 -7.13 6.03 -10.94
CA PRO A 60 -7.95 5.37 -9.93
C PRO A 60 -7.48 3.94 -9.63
N VAL A 61 -8.00 3.36 -8.57
CA VAL A 61 -7.64 1.99 -8.15
C VAL A 61 -8.11 0.98 -9.21
N GLY A 62 -7.38 -0.12 -9.41
CA GLY A 62 -7.81 -1.20 -10.31
C GLY A 62 -7.50 -1.02 -11.80
N VAL A 63 -6.98 0.14 -12.23
CA VAL A 63 -6.59 0.37 -13.65
C VAL A 63 -5.28 -0.31 -14.09
N GLY A 64 -4.63 -1.07 -13.19
CA GLY A 64 -3.43 -1.84 -13.51
C GLY A 64 -2.09 -1.09 -13.37
N LYS A 65 -2.03 0.03 -12.65
CA LYS A 65 -0.77 0.79 -12.42
C LYS A 65 0.35 -0.09 -11.86
N THR A 66 0.05 -0.83 -10.79
CA THR A 66 0.96 -1.76 -10.11
C THR A 66 1.55 -2.77 -11.10
N TYR A 67 0.69 -3.39 -11.90
CA TYR A 67 1.08 -4.36 -12.93
C TYR A 67 2.02 -3.75 -14.00
N LEU A 68 1.76 -2.52 -14.46
CA LEU A 68 2.65 -1.85 -15.40
C LEU A 68 4.03 -1.56 -14.80
N ILE A 69 4.07 -1.21 -13.51
CA ILE A 69 5.33 -1.04 -12.78
C ILE A 69 6.03 -2.38 -12.53
N ASP A 70 5.30 -3.46 -12.28
CA ASP A 70 5.82 -4.84 -12.20
C ASP A 70 6.55 -5.20 -13.51
N LEU A 71 5.84 -5.10 -14.64
CA LEU A 71 6.38 -5.40 -15.97
C LEU A 71 7.63 -4.58 -16.27
N PHE A 72 7.58 -3.26 -16.00
CA PHE A 72 8.74 -2.39 -16.17
C PHE A 72 9.91 -2.84 -15.30
N TYR A 73 9.66 -3.06 -14.00
CA TYR A 73 10.70 -3.43 -13.07
C TYR A 73 11.36 -4.75 -13.46
N ASP A 74 10.58 -5.75 -13.86
CA ASP A 74 11.10 -7.07 -14.23
C ASP A 74 11.85 -7.05 -15.56
N CYS A 75 11.37 -6.29 -16.55
CA CYS A 75 12.04 -6.13 -17.84
C CYS A 75 13.30 -5.25 -17.81
N LEU A 76 13.45 -4.40 -16.79
CA LEU A 76 14.55 -3.44 -16.72
C LEU A 76 15.90 -4.15 -16.52
N GLU A 77 16.81 -4.05 -17.49
CA GLU A 77 18.15 -4.66 -17.44
C GLU A 77 19.11 -3.99 -16.43
N GLU A 78 18.74 -2.84 -15.85
CA GLU A 78 19.54 -2.16 -14.84
C GLU A 78 19.63 -3.00 -13.55
N LYS A 79 20.86 -3.27 -13.10
CA LYS A 79 21.10 -4.06 -11.87
C LYS A 79 20.91 -3.21 -10.62
N LYS A 80 21.20 -1.91 -10.69
CA LYS A 80 21.00 -0.95 -9.60
C LYS A 80 19.56 -0.44 -9.63
N LYS A 81 18.60 -1.33 -9.40
CA LYS A 81 17.18 -1.00 -9.27
C LYS A 81 16.66 -1.48 -7.92
N ALA A 82 15.75 -0.70 -7.33
CA ALA A 82 15.05 -1.08 -6.11
C ALA A 82 13.59 -0.67 -6.22
N ARG A 83 12.72 -1.43 -5.56
CA ARG A 83 11.29 -1.17 -5.52
C ARG A 83 10.76 -1.32 -4.11
N PHE A 84 9.91 -0.39 -3.71
CA PHE A 84 9.27 -0.39 -2.40
C PHE A 84 7.83 0.06 -2.51
N HIS A 85 6.96 -0.53 -1.69
CA HIS A 85 5.72 0.14 -1.29
C HIS A 85 6.09 1.37 -0.45
N PHE A 86 5.41 2.49 -0.69
CA PHE A 86 5.76 3.78 -0.11
C PHE A 86 5.85 3.75 1.43
N HIS A 87 4.87 3.16 2.10
CA HIS A 87 4.83 3.13 3.57
C HIS A 87 6.03 2.36 4.17
N HIS A 88 6.33 1.18 3.61
CA HIS A 88 7.46 0.37 4.07
C HIS A 88 8.80 1.07 3.83
N PHE A 89 8.94 1.80 2.73
CA PHE A 89 10.11 2.66 2.51
C PHE A 89 10.25 3.72 3.62
N MET A 90 9.15 4.41 3.97
CA MET A 90 9.17 5.45 5.00
C MET A 90 9.51 4.88 6.38
N GLN A 91 9.00 3.70 6.74
CA GLN A 91 9.38 3.02 7.98
C GLN A 91 10.88 2.74 8.05
N GLN A 92 11.48 2.29 6.94
CA GLN A 92 12.91 2.00 6.86
C GLN A 92 13.76 3.28 6.91
N VAL A 93 13.31 4.36 6.27
CA VAL A 93 13.94 5.69 6.38
C VAL A 93 13.92 6.19 7.82
N ASP A 94 12.78 6.08 8.50
CA ASP A 94 12.61 6.49 9.89
C ASP A 94 13.52 5.70 10.85
N ALA A 95 13.65 4.38 10.63
CA ALA A 95 14.62 3.56 11.36
C ALA A 95 16.07 4.03 11.16
N GLN A 96 16.45 4.41 9.94
CA GLN A 96 17.79 4.95 9.64
C GLN A 96 18.00 6.33 10.27
N LEU A 97 16.98 7.20 10.25
CA LEU A 97 17.04 8.51 10.90
C LEU A 97 17.33 8.40 12.40
N ARG A 98 16.69 7.44 13.09
CA ARG A 98 16.97 7.17 14.52
C ARG A 98 18.43 6.75 14.74
N ARG A 99 19.00 5.92 13.87
CA ARG A 99 20.42 5.50 13.96
C ARG A 99 21.39 6.66 13.71
N LEU A 100 21.00 7.61 12.85
CA LEU A 100 21.79 8.79 12.50
C LEU A 100 21.46 10.01 13.37
N GLN A 101 20.78 9.83 14.51
CA GLN A 101 20.41 10.92 15.40
C GLN A 101 21.65 11.70 15.86
N GLY A 102 21.58 13.03 15.81
CA GLY A 102 22.70 13.92 16.14
C GLY A 102 23.71 14.13 15.02
N GLN A 103 23.62 13.41 13.90
CA GLN A 103 24.44 13.65 12.72
C GLN A 103 23.90 14.82 11.88
N LYS A 104 24.78 15.53 11.17
CA LYS A 104 24.39 16.65 10.30
C LYS A 104 23.80 16.13 8.99
N ASN A 105 22.61 16.61 8.63
CA ASN A 105 21.91 16.29 7.37
C ASN A 105 21.71 14.78 7.15
N PRO A 106 21.06 14.06 8.08
CA PRO A 106 20.95 12.60 8.03
C PRO A 106 20.19 12.10 6.79
N LEU A 107 19.20 12.84 6.29
CA LEU A 107 18.47 12.46 5.06
C LEU A 107 19.34 12.48 3.82
N ARG A 108 20.24 13.46 3.72
CA ARG A 108 21.22 13.52 2.62
C ARG A 108 22.18 12.34 2.66
N GLN A 109 22.56 11.89 3.86
CA GLN A 109 23.40 10.69 4.02
C GLN A 109 22.65 9.42 3.63
N ILE A 110 21.39 9.27 4.06
CA ILE A 110 20.52 8.15 3.64
C ILE A 110 20.38 8.15 2.11
N ALA A 111 20.08 9.29 1.49
CA ALA A 111 19.97 9.43 0.05
C ALA A 111 21.26 9.05 -0.68
N LYS A 112 22.42 9.47 -0.16
CA LYS A 112 23.73 9.14 -0.71
C LYS A 112 24.00 7.63 -0.68
N GLU A 113 23.71 6.97 0.44
CA GLU A 113 23.90 5.52 0.55
C GLU A 113 22.93 4.75 -0.36
N LEU A 114 21.67 5.19 -0.44
CA LEU A 114 20.70 4.59 -1.35
C LEU A 114 21.13 4.76 -2.81
N ALA A 115 21.58 5.96 -3.21
CA ALA A 115 22.01 6.25 -4.57
C ALA A 115 23.25 5.44 -5.03
N LYS A 116 24.12 4.98 -4.11
CA LYS A 116 25.23 4.09 -4.46
C LYS A 116 24.73 2.73 -4.99
N LYS A 117 23.65 2.23 -4.39
CA LYS A 117 23.07 0.90 -4.66
C LYS A 117 21.93 0.96 -5.68
N THR A 118 21.25 2.10 -5.78
CA THR A 118 20.01 2.27 -6.54
C THR A 118 20.12 3.45 -7.50
N ARG A 119 20.04 3.16 -8.79
CA ARG A 119 19.95 4.13 -9.88
C ARG A 119 18.50 4.36 -10.31
N VAL A 120 17.67 3.32 -10.30
CA VAL A 120 16.22 3.40 -10.56
C VAL A 120 15.47 2.99 -9.31
N LEU A 121 14.67 3.90 -8.76
CA LEU A 121 13.88 3.68 -7.56
C LEU A 121 12.39 3.70 -7.92
N CYS A 122 11.76 2.54 -7.81
CA CYS A 122 10.32 2.40 -8.02
C CYS A 122 9.58 2.54 -6.68
N PHE A 123 8.66 3.50 -6.61
CA PHE A 123 7.69 3.59 -5.53
C PHE A 123 6.33 3.10 -6.00
N ASP A 124 5.80 2.13 -5.29
CA ASP A 124 4.42 1.71 -5.41
C ASP A 124 3.54 2.41 -4.39
N GLU A 125 2.28 2.66 -4.75
CA GLU A 125 1.25 3.23 -3.87
C GLU A 125 1.71 4.52 -3.17
N PHE A 126 2.31 5.44 -3.91
CA PHE A 126 2.86 6.67 -3.35
C PHE A 126 1.76 7.59 -2.85
N MET A 127 1.57 7.64 -1.53
CA MET A 127 0.56 8.46 -0.87
C MET A 127 1.10 9.11 0.40
N VAL A 128 0.79 10.39 0.61
CA VAL A 128 1.32 11.17 1.74
C VAL A 128 0.17 11.79 2.52
N HIS A 129 -0.06 11.29 3.73
CA HIS A 129 -1.10 11.78 4.64
C HIS A 129 -0.54 12.28 5.98
N ASP A 130 0.62 11.78 6.40
CA ASP A 130 1.26 12.13 7.66
C ASP A 130 2.20 13.35 7.53
N VAL A 131 2.18 14.25 8.52
CA VAL A 131 3.00 15.47 8.53
C VAL A 131 4.49 15.19 8.67
N ALA A 132 4.88 14.23 9.51
CA ALA A 132 6.28 13.88 9.70
C ALA A 132 6.84 13.26 8.42
N TYR A 133 6.07 12.38 7.77
CA TYR A 133 6.46 11.77 6.50
C TYR A 133 6.55 12.80 5.39
N ALA A 134 5.61 13.76 5.32
CA ALA A 134 5.68 14.84 4.33
C ALA A 134 6.98 15.65 4.47
N MET A 135 7.39 16.00 5.70
CA MET A 135 8.62 16.78 5.92
C MET A 135 9.87 15.97 5.54
N ILE A 136 9.95 14.71 5.95
CA ILE A 136 11.07 13.81 5.63
C ILE A 136 11.18 13.63 4.12
N LEU A 137 10.07 13.33 3.47
CA LEU A 137 10.02 12.98 2.07
C LEU A 137 10.43 14.14 1.16
N ALA A 138 10.08 15.37 1.53
CA ALA A 138 10.43 16.56 0.76
C ALA A 138 11.94 16.72 0.59
N GLU A 139 12.70 16.61 1.68
CA GLU A 139 14.17 16.69 1.64
C GLU A 139 14.80 15.44 1.02
N LEU A 140 14.25 14.26 1.32
CA LEU A 140 14.78 12.99 0.83
C LEU A 140 14.66 12.86 -0.69
N LEU A 141 13.50 13.18 -1.27
CA LEU A 141 13.30 13.11 -2.72
C LEU A 141 14.24 14.05 -3.46
N GLN A 142 14.38 15.29 -2.99
CA GLN A 142 15.32 16.24 -3.57
C GLN A 142 16.76 15.72 -3.52
N SER A 143 17.15 15.12 -2.39
CA SER A 143 18.48 14.54 -2.23
C SER A 143 18.71 13.36 -3.17
N LEU A 144 17.74 12.44 -3.30
CA LEU A 144 17.83 11.30 -4.22
C LEU A 144 17.96 11.74 -5.67
N ILE A 145 17.12 12.70 -6.07
CA ILE A 145 17.14 13.33 -7.39
C ILE A 145 18.48 14.03 -7.66
N ALA A 146 19.03 14.74 -6.67
CA ALA A 146 20.34 15.40 -6.78
C ALA A 146 21.50 14.40 -6.91
N TYR A 147 21.37 13.21 -6.31
CA TYR A 147 22.31 12.11 -6.50
C TYR A 147 22.08 11.30 -7.78
N GLY A 148 21.13 11.71 -8.64
CA GLY A 148 20.89 11.11 -9.95
C GLY A 148 20.01 9.86 -9.92
N VAL A 149 19.28 9.62 -8.84
CA VAL A 149 18.28 8.54 -8.77
C VAL A 149 17.09 8.89 -9.68
N ILE A 150 16.74 7.97 -10.56
CA ILE A 150 15.58 8.06 -11.45
C ILE A 150 14.39 7.48 -10.72
N LEU A 151 13.32 8.25 -10.61
CA LEU A 151 12.11 7.86 -9.89
C LEU A 151 11.08 7.25 -10.86
N VAL A 152 10.46 6.14 -10.46
CA VAL A 152 9.27 5.61 -11.11
C VAL A 152 8.22 5.45 -10.05
N ILE A 153 7.12 6.19 -10.13
CA ILE A 153 6.15 6.34 -9.06
C ILE A 153 4.78 5.93 -9.59
N SER A 154 4.08 5.03 -8.90
CA SER A 154 2.64 4.83 -9.05
C SER A 154 1.89 5.54 -7.91
N SER A 155 0.74 6.16 -8.19
CA SER A 155 -0.11 6.77 -7.17
C SER A 155 -1.59 6.79 -7.57
N ASN A 156 -2.49 6.87 -6.60
CA ASN A 156 -3.92 7.13 -6.86
C ASN A 156 -4.23 8.65 -6.93
N ILE A 157 -3.24 9.51 -6.61
CA ILE A 157 -3.42 10.94 -6.44
C ILE A 157 -2.52 11.66 -7.47
N PRO A 158 -3.00 12.70 -8.19
CA PRO A 158 -2.11 13.49 -9.04
C PRO A 158 -1.08 14.27 -8.19
N PRO A 159 0.10 14.63 -8.75
CA PRO A 159 1.16 15.28 -7.96
C PRO A 159 0.71 16.55 -7.22
N ASP A 160 -0.14 17.37 -7.85
CA ASP A 160 -0.63 18.63 -7.28
C ASP A 160 -1.58 18.43 -6.09
N ASP A 161 -2.14 17.22 -5.92
CA ASP A 161 -3.05 16.87 -4.83
C ASP A 161 -2.37 16.06 -3.72
N LEU A 162 -1.12 15.62 -3.90
CA LEU A 162 -0.36 14.95 -2.86
C LEU A 162 -0.29 15.83 -1.61
N TYR A 163 -0.79 15.36 -0.46
CA TYR A 163 -0.83 16.09 0.82
C TYR A 163 -1.70 17.38 0.82
N ARG A 164 -2.75 17.46 -0.04
CA ARG A 164 -3.52 18.70 -0.32
C ARG A 164 -4.03 19.47 0.89
N ASN A 165 -4.49 18.77 1.91
CA ASN A 165 -5.03 19.38 3.15
C ASN A 165 -4.10 19.18 4.35
N GLY A 166 -2.85 18.82 4.09
CA GLY A 166 -1.88 18.52 5.13
C GLY A 166 -1.37 19.75 5.88
N VAL A 167 -1.12 19.58 7.17
CA VAL A 167 -0.51 20.60 8.04
C VAL A 167 0.85 21.03 7.46
N HIS A 168 1.11 22.33 7.38
CA HIS A 168 2.33 22.88 6.77
C HIS A 168 2.60 22.46 5.30
N ARG A 169 1.56 22.15 4.51
CA ARG A 169 1.65 21.83 3.06
C ARG A 169 2.67 22.66 2.26
N LYS A 170 2.82 23.95 2.55
CA LYS A 170 3.81 24.83 1.89
C LYS A 170 5.23 24.26 1.89
N ARG A 171 5.61 23.54 2.96
CA ARG A 171 6.92 22.87 3.08
C ARG A 171 7.04 21.63 2.19
N PHE A 172 5.93 21.05 1.76
CA PHE A 172 5.88 19.90 0.86
C PHE A 172 5.82 20.29 -0.63
N LEU A 173 5.41 21.52 -0.96
CA LEU A 173 5.36 22.01 -2.35
C LEU A 173 6.70 21.84 -3.12
N PRO A 174 7.89 22.03 -2.50
CA PRO A 174 9.15 21.74 -3.17
C PRO A 174 9.30 20.27 -3.62
N ALA A 175 8.69 19.32 -2.91
CA ALA A 175 8.69 17.91 -3.30
C ALA A 175 7.83 17.68 -4.55
N ILE A 176 6.64 18.29 -4.59
CA ILE A 176 5.73 18.24 -5.74
C ILE A 176 6.41 18.87 -6.96
N ALA A 177 7.06 20.02 -6.78
CA ALA A 177 7.82 20.67 -7.84
C ALA A 177 8.94 19.78 -8.38
N ALA A 178 9.71 19.14 -7.49
CA ALA A 178 10.77 18.20 -7.89
C ALA A 178 10.23 16.99 -8.66
N ILE A 179 9.09 16.42 -8.24
CA ILE A 179 8.42 15.34 -8.97
C ILE A 179 8.03 15.80 -10.38
N LYS A 180 7.37 16.96 -10.51
CA LYS A 180 6.92 17.49 -11.81
C LYS A 180 8.08 17.89 -12.73
N GLU A 181 9.21 18.32 -12.18
CA GLU A 181 10.41 18.67 -12.96
C GLU A 181 11.10 17.40 -13.48
N HIS A 182 11.22 16.38 -12.63
CA HIS A 182 12.06 15.22 -12.90
C HIS A 182 11.31 13.97 -13.35
N CYS A 183 9.99 13.96 -13.32
CA CYS A 183 9.16 12.88 -13.83
C CYS A 183 8.27 13.37 -14.98
N GLU A 184 8.05 12.51 -15.95
CA GLU A 184 6.91 12.62 -16.85
C GLU A 184 5.66 12.18 -16.09
N VAL A 185 4.64 13.05 -16.03
CA VAL A 185 3.39 12.78 -15.31
C VAL A 185 2.39 12.18 -16.29
N LEU A 186 2.05 10.91 -16.08
CA LEU A 186 1.16 10.13 -16.94
C LEU A 186 -0.11 9.78 -16.17
N HIS A 187 -1.26 9.94 -16.82
CA HIS A 187 -2.56 9.58 -16.27
C HIS A 187 -3.05 8.28 -16.94
N LEU A 188 -3.43 7.30 -16.13
CA LEU A 188 -4.08 6.08 -16.57
C LEU A 188 -5.52 6.10 -16.08
N ASN A 189 -6.41 6.54 -16.96
CA ASN A 189 -7.83 6.64 -16.75
C ASN A 189 -8.49 5.26 -16.85
N GLU A 190 -9.69 5.10 -16.34
CA GLU A 190 -10.54 3.95 -16.67
C GLU A 190 -10.97 4.02 -18.14
N GLN A 191 -10.64 3.02 -18.94
CA GLN A 191 -11.33 2.81 -20.21
C GLN A 191 -12.72 2.24 -19.93
N ARG A 192 -13.72 3.13 -19.92
CA ARG A 192 -15.15 2.81 -19.87
C ARG A 192 -15.63 2.07 -18.62
N ASP A 193 -16.76 2.56 -18.14
CA ASP A 193 -17.63 1.98 -17.13
C ASP A 193 -18.04 0.55 -17.55
N TYR A 194 -17.31 -0.45 -17.07
CA TYR A 194 -17.64 -1.87 -17.20
C TYR A 194 -17.94 -2.43 -15.81
N ARG A 195 -19.13 -2.14 -15.27
CA ARG A 195 -19.73 -2.89 -14.16
C ARG A 195 -20.13 -4.33 -14.55
N VAL A 196 -19.37 -4.99 -15.42
CA VAL A 196 -19.67 -6.35 -15.86
C VAL A 196 -18.37 -7.11 -16.07
N GLY A 197 -18.10 -8.06 -15.16
CA GLY A 197 -17.27 -9.22 -15.47
C GLY A 197 -15.86 -9.23 -14.89
N ARG A 198 -15.68 -9.01 -13.58
CA ARG A 198 -14.54 -9.56 -12.83
C ARG A 198 -15.05 -10.16 -11.53
N ALA A 199 -14.37 -11.19 -11.02
CA ALA A 199 -14.64 -11.80 -9.72
C ALA A 199 -14.91 -10.70 -8.68
N PRO A 200 -15.93 -10.86 -7.81
CA PRO A 200 -16.43 -9.77 -7.00
C PRO A 200 -15.28 -9.18 -6.18
N LEU A 201 -14.95 -7.92 -6.47
CA LEU A 201 -14.20 -7.08 -5.56
C LEU A 201 -14.97 -7.13 -4.24
N LEU A 202 -14.39 -7.80 -3.24
CA LEU A 202 -14.99 -7.86 -1.93
C LEU A 202 -14.91 -6.45 -1.35
N ASP A 203 -16.06 -5.85 -1.09
CA ASP A 203 -16.15 -4.62 -0.31
C ASP A 203 -15.60 -4.91 1.09
N ALA A 204 -14.39 -4.41 1.37
CA ALA A 204 -13.70 -4.64 2.64
C ALA A 204 -14.35 -3.88 3.82
N TYR A 205 -15.22 -2.90 3.55
CA TYR A 205 -15.94 -2.15 4.57
C TYR A 205 -17.41 -1.95 4.17
N LEU A 206 -18.31 -2.60 4.91
CA LEU A 206 -19.74 -2.65 4.66
C LEU A 206 -20.48 -1.78 5.68
N PHE A 207 -21.25 -0.81 5.20
CA PHE A 207 -22.09 0.05 6.03
C PHE A 207 -23.31 0.54 5.23
N PRO A 208 -24.40 0.98 5.90
CA PRO A 208 -24.67 0.82 7.33
C PRO A 208 -25.10 -0.61 7.67
N LEU A 209 -25.09 -0.99 8.94
CA LEU A 209 -25.61 -2.29 9.40
C LEU A 209 -27.08 -2.43 9.04
N ASN A 210 -27.39 -3.37 8.16
CA ASN A 210 -28.73 -3.71 7.70
C ASN A 210 -28.73 -5.10 7.07
N GLU A 211 -29.91 -5.64 6.75
CA GLU A 211 -30.04 -6.97 6.14
C GLU A 211 -29.27 -7.11 4.83
N HIS A 212 -29.16 -6.04 4.04
CA HIS A 212 -28.40 -6.03 2.79
C HIS A 212 -26.89 -6.23 3.03
N THR A 213 -26.27 -5.44 3.90
CA THR A 213 -24.84 -5.54 4.23
C THR A 213 -24.52 -6.86 4.92
N THR A 214 -25.42 -7.39 5.75
CA THR A 214 -25.30 -8.74 6.30
C THR A 214 -25.29 -9.79 5.19
N SER A 215 -26.22 -9.72 4.24
CA SER A 215 -26.29 -10.66 3.11
C SER A 215 -25.05 -10.57 2.22
N VAL A 216 -24.54 -9.37 1.95
CA VAL A 216 -23.28 -9.19 1.20
C VAL A 216 -22.12 -9.84 1.93
N MET A 217 -21.98 -9.61 3.24
CA MET A 217 -20.90 -10.21 4.04
C MET A 217 -20.95 -11.74 4.04
N GLU A 218 -22.15 -12.32 4.14
CA GLU A 218 -22.34 -13.78 4.03
C GLU A 218 -21.96 -14.30 2.65
N GLN A 219 -22.41 -13.63 1.58
CA GLN A 219 -22.05 -13.99 0.21
C GLN A 219 -20.53 -13.96 0.01
N GLN A 220 -19.86 -12.92 0.50
CA GLN A 220 -18.40 -12.78 0.41
C GLN A 220 -17.67 -13.91 1.14
N PHE A 221 -18.14 -14.31 2.33
CA PHE A 221 -17.55 -15.42 3.06
C PHE A 221 -17.69 -16.76 2.30
N THR A 222 -18.88 -17.03 1.75
CA THR A 222 -19.15 -18.25 0.97
C THR A 222 -18.41 -18.26 -0.38
N LEU A 223 -18.16 -17.09 -0.97
CA LEU A 223 -17.37 -17.00 -2.21
C LEU A 223 -15.90 -17.36 -1.98
N LEU A 224 -15.34 -17.00 -0.83
CA LEU A 224 -13.94 -17.31 -0.48
C LEU A 224 -13.74 -18.76 -0.03
N THR A 225 -14.78 -19.44 0.44
CA THR A 225 -14.64 -20.71 1.17
C THR A 225 -15.65 -21.75 0.69
N ARG A 226 -15.17 -22.94 0.31
CA ARG A 226 -16.05 -24.04 -0.15
C ARG A 226 -16.66 -24.83 1.00
N GLU A 227 -15.95 -24.94 2.11
CA GLU A 227 -16.37 -25.64 3.33
C GLU A 227 -16.05 -24.76 4.55
N PHE A 228 -17.00 -24.65 5.47
CA PHE A 228 -16.83 -23.91 6.71
C PHE A 228 -17.66 -24.52 7.85
N LYS A 229 -17.22 -24.25 9.09
CA LYS A 229 -17.97 -24.53 10.33
C LYS A 229 -18.61 -23.24 10.81
N GLU A 230 -19.77 -23.34 11.45
CA GLU A 230 -20.47 -22.19 12.03
C GLU A 230 -20.57 -22.30 13.56
N ASN A 231 -20.62 -21.15 14.24
CA ASN A 231 -20.93 -21.00 15.66
C ASN A 231 -20.13 -21.94 16.58
N GLY A 232 -18.81 -21.95 16.42
CA GLY A 232 -17.90 -22.77 17.22
C GLY A 232 -16.92 -21.94 18.04
N THR A 233 -15.93 -22.62 18.62
CA THR A 233 -14.81 -21.97 19.30
C THR A 233 -13.49 -22.36 18.68
N ILE A 234 -12.53 -21.44 18.71
CA ILE A 234 -11.14 -21.68 18.33
C ILE A 234 -10.23 -21.39 19.53
N THR A 235 -9.27 -22.27 19.75
CA THR A 235 -8.23 -22.06 20.75
C THR A 235 -7.17 -21.09 20.22
N ILE A 236 -7.03 -19.95 20.89
CA ILE A 236 -6.02 -18.91 20.65
C ILE A 236 -5.39 -18.57 22.00
N GLN A 237 -4.06 -18.62 22.11
CA GLN A 237 -3.30 -18.33 23.33
C GLN A 237 -3.84 -19.10 24.56
N ASN A 238 -4.19 -20.38 24.36
CA ASN A 238 -4.82 -21.28 25.34
C ASN A 238 -6.20 -20.81 25.86
N ARG A 239 -6.93 -20.03 25.06
CA ARG A 239 -8.28 -19.54 25.37
C ARG A 239 -9.23 -19.89 24.25
N GLU A 240 -10.44 -20.27 24.60
CA GLU A 240 -11.52 -20.46 23.62
C GLU A 240 -12.10 -19.09 23.21
N ILE A 241 -12.06 -18.81 21.92
CA ILE A 241 -12.66 -17.63 21.31
C ILE A 241 -13.82 -18.08 20.41
N PRO A 242 -15.07 -17.65 20.68
CA PRO A 242 -16.20 -17.93 19.79
C PRO A 242 -15.98 -17.31 18.40
N TYR A 243 -16.32 -18.04 17.35
CA TYR A 243 -16.38 -17.54 15.98
C TYR A 243 -17.78 -17.74 15.40
N LEU A 244 -18.16 -16.90 14.45
CA LEU A 244 -19.39 -17.05 13.68
C LEU A 244 -19.21 -18.08 12.58
N LYS A 245 -18.12 -17.97 11.80
CA LYS A 245 -17.75 -18.95 10.76
C LYS A 245 -16.25 -19.19 10.74
N LEU A 246 -15.84 -20.41 10.41
CA LEU A 246 -14.45 -20.84 10.33
C LEU A 246 -14.23 -21.70 9.09
N ALA A 247 -13.27 -21.30 8.25
CA ALA A 247 -12.76 -22.06 7.13
C ALA A 247 -11.24 -22.27 7.28
N GLU A 248 -10.61 -22.87 6.27
CA GLU A 248 -9.18 -23.22 6.32
C GLU A 248 -8.26 -22.00 6.49
N GLN A 249 -8.48 -20.94 5.70
CA GLN A 249 -7.66 -19.71 5.70
C GLN A 249 -8.45 -18.46 6.08
N SER A 250 -9.71 -18.62 6.48
CA SER A 250 -10.58 -17.49 6.80
C SER A 250 -11.39 -17.73 8.07
N ILE A 251 -11.58 -16.68 8.85
CA ILE A 251 -12.34 -16.75 10.09
C ILE A 251 -13.22 -15.50 10.25
N TRP A 252 -14.40 -15.68 10.83
CA TRP A 252 -15.36 -14.61 11.06
C TRP A 252 -15.67 -14.47 12.55
N PHE A 253 -15.41 -13.29 13.11
CA PHE A 253 -15.75 -12.89 14.47
C PHE A 253 -16.79 -11.78 14.53
N ALA A 254 -17.54 -11.74 15.63
CA ALA A 254 -18.28 -10.54 16.03
C ALA A 254 -17.34 -9.54 16.74
N PHE A 255 -17.60 -8.24 16.57
CA PHE A 255 -16.76 -7.16 17.13
C PHE A 255 -16.61 -7.26 18.65
N ASP A 256 -17.70 -7.52 19.37
CA ASP A 256 -17.75 -7.61 20.83
C ASP A 256 -16.97 -8.82 21.40
N ILE A 257 -16.77 -9.87 20.60
CA ILE A 257 -15.95 -11.02 20.99
C ILE A 257 -14.45 -10.75 20.82
N LEU A 258 -14.09 -10.04 19.75
CA LEU A 258 -12.70 -9.85 19.36
C LEU A 258 -12.08 -8.57 19.93
N CYS A 259 -12.87 -7.52 20.15
CA CYS A 259 -12.44 -6.21 20.64
C CYS A 259 -12.96 -5.94 22.06
N ASN A 260 -12.81 -6.91 22.97
CA ASN A 260 -13.23 -6.80 24.36
C ASN A 260 -12.28 -7.58 25.29
N LEU A 261 -12.36 -7.38 26.60
CA LEU A 261 -11.56 -8.17 27.54
C LEU A 261 -12.05 -9.64 27.55
N PRO A 262 -11.14 -10.62 27.76
CA PRO A 262 -9.73 -10.48 28.14
C PRO A 262 -8.74 -10.53 26.95
N ARG A 263 -9.11 -10.03 25.75
CA ARG A 263 -8.27 -10.12 24.56
C ARG A 263 -6.93 -9.40 24.74
N SER A 264 -5.91 -9.87 24.03
CA SER A 264 -4.57 -9.32 24.06
C SER A 264 -3.96 -9.19 22.66
N GLN A 265 -2.89 -8.41 22.52
CA GLN A 265 -2.15 -8.30 21.26
C GLN A 265 -1.58 -9.65 20.79
N LEU A 266 -1.21 -10.54 21.72
CA LEU A 266 -0.75 -11.90 21.39
C LEU A 266 -1.86 -12.73 20.74
N ASP A 267 -3.11 -12.54 21.17
CA ASP A 267 -4.26 -13.22 20.56
C ASP A 267 -4.37 -12.81 19.08
N TYR A 268 -4.19 -11.53 18.77
CA TYR A 268 -4.24 -11.03 17.40
C TYR A 268 -3.06 -11.51 16.54
N LEU A 269 -1.87 -11.61 17.11
CA LEU A 269 -0.71 -12.15 16.40
C LEU A 269 -0.92 -13.62 16.01
N GLU A 270 -1.41 -14.44 16.92
CA GLU A 270 -1.70 -15.85 16.61
C GLU A 270 -2.83 -16.00 15.59
N ILE A 271 -3.88 -15.16 15.67
CA ILE A 271 -4.93 -15.12 14.66
C ILE A 271 -4.34 -14.77 13.28
N ALA A 272 -3.47 -13.76 13.21
CA ALA A 272 -2.80 -13.37 11.97
C ALA A 272 -1.80 -14.42 11.46
N ASP A 273 -1.30 -15.31 12.33
CA ASP A 273 -0.44 -16.44 11.92
C ASP A 273 -1.23 -17.62 11.35
N LYS A 274 -2.52 -17.72 11.71
CA LYS A 274 -3.42 -18.82 11.34
C LYS A 274 -4.29 -18.50 10.11
N PHE A 275 -4.63 -17.24 9.87
CA PHE A 275 -5.61 -16.85 8.85
C PHE A 275 -5.09 -15.74 7.94
N ASP A 276 -5.42 -15.85 6.66
CA ASP A 276 -5.07 -14.86 5.64
C ASP A 276 -6.21 -13.85 5.40
N THR A 277 -7.43 -14.17 5.83
CA THR A 277 -8.59 -13.29 5.74
C THR A 277 -9.45 -13.35 7.00
N ILE A 278 -9.81 -12.18 7.53
CA ILE A 278 -10.63 -12.06 8.75
C ILE A 278 -11.87 -11.23 8.47
N PHE A 279 -13.03 -11.78 8.81
CA PHE A 279 -14.30 -11.08 8.82
C PHE A 279 -14.60 -10.58 10.23
N LEU A 280 -14.97 -9.31 10.37
CA LEU A 280 -15.31 -8.69 11.65
C LEU A 280 -16.62 -7.93 11.51
N SER A 281 -17.70 -8.49 12.07
CA SER A 281 -19.04 -7.93 11.89
C SER A 281 -19.54 -7.13 13.09
N ASN A 282 -20.51 -6.26 12.82
CA ASN A 282 -21.30 -5.52 13.80
C ASN A 282 -20.47 -4.56 14.64
N ILE A 283 -19.55 -3.81 14.00
CA ILE A 283 -18.84 -2.73 14.68
C ILE A 283 -19.83 -1.58 14.92
N PRO A 284 -20.11 -1.19 16.18
CA PRO A 284 -21.00 -0.07 16.47
C PRO A 284 -20.30 1.25 16.14
N ALA A 285 -21.06 2.35 16.09
CA ALA A 285 -20.47 3.67 16.16
C ALA A 285 -19.70 3.81 17.49
N LEU A 286 -18.37 3.94 17.43
CA LEU A 286 -17.55 4.03 18.63
C LEU A 286 -17.67 5.45 19.20
N THR A 287 -17.90 5.53 20.51
CA THR A 287 -18.05 6.80 21.25
C THR A 287 -17.03 6.86 22.36
N ALA A 288 -16.96 7.99 23.08
CA ALA A 288 -16.10 8.11 24.26
C ALA A 288 -16.35 7.04 25.35
N ASN A 289 -17.49 6.35 25.34
CA ASN A 289 -17.79 5.25 26.27
C ASN A 289 -17.18 3.91 25.85
N HIS A 290 -16.61 3.81 24.65
CA HIS A 290 -16.04 2.59 24.08
C HIS A 290 -14.50 2.56 24.14
N THR A 291 -13.86 3.32 25.04
CA THR A 291 -12.39 3.47 25.08
C THR A 291 -11.63 2.15 25.05
N LEU A 292 -12.05 1.16 25.84
CA LEU A 292 -11.38 -0.15 25.86
C LEU A 292 -11.53 -0.89 24.53
N GLN A 293 -12.73 -0.92 23.97
CA GLN A 293 -13.01 -1.55 22.68
C GLN A 293 -12.23 -0.86 21.56
N THR A 294 -12.14 0.48 21.60
CA THR A 294 -11.36 1.28 20.65
C THR A 294 -9.86 0.94 20.74
N ILE A 295 -9.28 0.83 21.94
CA ILE A 295 -7.87 0.42 22.13
C ILE A 295 -7.64 -0.97 21.54
N MET A 296 -8.51 -1.92 21.83
CA MET A 296 -8.41 -3.29 21.32
C MET A 296 -8.52 -3.34 19.80
N PHE A 297 -9.46 -2.57 19.23
CA PHE A 297 -9.63 -2.45 17.78
C PHE A 297 -8.42 -1.80 17.10
N ILE A 298 -7.82 -0.76 17.70
CA ILE A 298 -6.56 -0.18 17.22
C ILE A 298 -5.47 -1.25 17.18
N HIS A 299 -5.28 -2.02 18.26
CA HIS A 299 -4.28 -3.09 18.29
C HIS A 299 -4.54 -4.19 17.28
N PHE A 300 -5.80 -4.57 17.09
CA PHE A 300 -6.21 -5.55 16.09
C PHE A 300 -5.85 -5.08 14.68
N ILE A 301 -6.30 -3.88 14.29
CA ILE A 301 -6.00 -3.31 12.96
C ILE A 301 -4.50 -3.14 12.75
N ASP A 302 -3.77 -2.70 13.76
CA ASP A 302 -2.31 -2.55 13.68
C ASP A 302 -1.63 -3.89 13.34
N VAL A 303 -2.01 -4.97 14.01
CA VAL A 303 -1.46 -6.31 13.73
C VAL A 303 -1.85 -6.80 12.34
N MET A 304 -3.13 -6.70 11.97
CA MET A 304 -3.59 -7.19 10.66
C MET A 304 -2.95 -6.41 9.51
N TYR A 305 -2.87 -5.10 9.66
CA TYR A 305 -2.20 -4.23 8.71
C TYR A 305 -0.72 -4.60 8.53
N ASP A 306 0.02 -4.72 9.63
CA ASP A 306 1.47 -5.02 9.60
C ASP A 306 1.75 -6.44 9.06
N ARG A 307 0.83 -7.39 9.25
CA ARG A 307 0.93 -8.76 8.75
C ARG A 307 0.36 -8.94 7.33
N GLY A 308 -0.27 -7.92 6.76
CA GLY A 308 -0.88 -7.98 5.42
C GLY A 308 -2.10 -8.91 5.36
N ILE A 309 -2.89 -8.98 6.44
CA ILE A 309 -4.10 -9.80 6.51
C ILE A 309 -5.27 -9.04 5.92
N ASN A 310 -6.00 -9.70 5.02
CA ASN A 310 -7.22 -9.13 4.44
C ASN A 310 -8.32 -9.05 5.50
N ILE A 311 -8.97 -7.90 5.62
CA ILE A 311 -10.08 -7.70 6.54
C ILE A 311 -11.35 -7.33 5.77
N ILE A 312 -12.47 -7.93 6.17
CA ILE A 312 -13.81 -7.54 5.74
C ILE A 312 -14.59 -7.14 6.98
N ILE A 313 -15.04 -5.88 7.03
CA ILE A 313 -15.71 -5.29 8.18
C ILE A 313 -17.16 -4.99 7.85
N SER A 314 -18.08 -5.18 8.80
CA SER A 314 -19.37 -4.49 8.79
C SER A 314 -19.51 -3.54 9.97
N ALA A 315 -19.95 -2.31 9.70
CA ALA A 315 -20.04 -1.24 10.68
C ALA A 315 -21.33 -0.42 10.57
N GLU A 316 -21.73 0.18 11.69
CA GLU A 316 -22.96 0.97 11.81
C GLU A 316 -22.91 2.25 10.97
N VAL A 317 -21.73 2.86 10.88
CA VAL A 317 -21.49 4.17 10.26
C VAL A 317 -20.37 4.07 9.22
N ALA A 318 -20.19 5.14 8.44
CA ALA A 318 -19.05 5.26 7.53
C ALA A 318 -17.72 5.24 8.30
N VAL A 319 -16.64 4.83 7.64
CA VAL A 319 -15.33 4.64 8.30
C VAL A 319 -14.79 5.94 8.91
N GLU A 320 -15.04 7.09 8.29
CA GLU A 320 -14.67 8.42 8.78
C GLU A 320 -15.43 8.83 10.04
N GLU A 321 -16.61 8.24 10.25
CA GLU A 321 -17.50 8.50 11.37
C GLU A 321 -17.37 7.45 12.48
N LEU A 322 -16.55 6.41 12.27
CA LEU A 322 -16.45 5.26 13.16
C LEU A 322 -16.01 5.62 14.58
N TYR A 323 -15.15 6.62 14.74
CA TYR A 323 -14.74 7.16 16.04
C TYR A 323 -14.32 8.62 15.92
N VAL A 324 -15.27 9.53 16.19
CA VAL A 324 -15.09 10.97 15.99
C VAL A 324 -14.64 11.72 17.26
N GLU A 325 -14.88 11.15 18.45
CA GLU A 325 -14.58 11.80 19.74
C GLU A 325 -14.18 10.79 20.83
N GLY A 326 -13.33 11.22 21.76
CA GLY A 326 -12.87 10.46 22.93
C GLY A 326 -11.35 10.40 23.06
N GLU A 327 -10.86 9.76 24.13
CA GLU A 327 -9.45 9.79 24.55
C GLU A 327 -8.47 9.28 23.47
N MET A 328 -8.92 8.35 22.62
CA MET A 328 -8.06 7.72 21.61
C MET A 328 -8.08 8.42 20.25
N GLN A 329 -8.75 9.58 20.12
CA GLN A 329 -9.04 10.21 18.81
C GLN A 329 -7.79 10.43 17.97
N GLU A 330 -6.71 10.95 18.56
CA GLU A 330 -5.45 11.20 17.86
C GLU A 330 -4.79 9.90 17.38
N THR A 331 -4.80 8.85 18.19
CA THR A 331 -4.27 7.53 17.79
C THR A 331 -5.13 6.89 16.72
N PHE A 332 -6.46 7.06 16.80
CA PHE A 332 -7.42 6.48 15.87
C PHE A 332 -7.30 7.03 14.45
N LYS A 333 -6.80 8.27 14.26
CA LYS A 333 -6.51 8.82 12.92
C LYS A 333 -5.57 7.91 12.11
N ARG A 334 -4.60 7.27 12.76
CA ARG A 334 -3.70 6.29 12.12
C ARG A 334 -4.46 5.02 11.73
N THR A 335 -5.31 4.53 12.62
CA THR A 335 -6.17 3.36 12.37
C THR A 335 -7.13 3.61 11.23
N LEU A 336 -7.75 4.79 11.15
CA LEU A 336 -8.58 5.22 10.03
C LEU A 336 -7.82 5.19 8.70
N SER A 337 -6.60 5.75 8.67
CA SER A 337 -5.76 5.69 7.47
C SER A 337 -5.46 4.24 7.03
N ARG A 338 -5.20 3.33 7.99
CA ARG A 338 -4.98 1.91 7.71
C ARG A 338 -6.24 1.23 7.17
N LEU A 339 -7.40 1.48 7.79
CA LEU A 339 -8.68 0.94 7.33
C LEU A 339 -9.03 1.38 5.90
N LEU A 340 -8.75 2.63 5.55
CA LEU A 340 -8.93 3.14 4.19
C LEU A 340 -7.96 2.46 3.21
N GLU A 341 -6.70 2.24 3.60
CA GLU A 341 -5.73 1.53 2.76
C GLU A 341 -6.10 0.05 2.58
N MET A 342 -6.59 -0.61 3.63
CA MET A 342 -6.99 -2.03 3.60
C MET A 342 -8.19 -2.29 2.68
N GLN A 343 -8.94 -1.24 2.29
CA GLN A 343 -10.00 -1.31 1.28
C GLN A 343 -9.48 -1.20 -0.16
N SER A 344 -8.20 -0.89 -0.36
CA SER A 344 -7.64 -0.80 -1.69
C SER A 344 -7.44 -2.17 -2.31
N VAL A 345 -7.68 -2.27 -3.62
CA VAL A 345 -7.42 -3.48 -4.41
C VAL A 345 -5.95 -3.90 -4.33
N ASP A 346 -5.05 -2.93 -4.21
CA ASP A 346 -3.62 -3.19 -4.04
C ASP A 346 -3.31 -3.86 -2.69
N TYR A 347 -3.98 -3.48 -1.60
CA TYR A 347 -3.90 -4.17 -0.31
C TYR A 347 -4.48 -5.59 -0.41
N LEU A 348 -5.67 -5.75 -1.00
CA LEU A 348 -6.33 -7.04 -1.16
C LEU A 348 -5.55 -8.02 -2.05
N ALA A 349 -4.72 -7.49 -2.97
CA ALA A 349 -3.80 -8.24 -3.81
C ALA A 349 -2.44 -8.54 -3.14
N ARG A 350 -2.16 -7.98 -1.95
CA ARG A 350 -0.99 -8.38 -1.17
C ARG A 350 -1.19 -9.82 -0.72
N HIS A 351 -0.48 -10.76 -1.35
CA HIS A 351 -0.26 -12.07 -0.72
C HIS A 351 0.36 -11.84 0.68
N PRO A 352 -0.07 -12.54 1.74
CA PRO A 352 0.54 -12.45 3.06
C PRO A 352 2.04 -12.77 2.95
N LYS A 353 2.87 -11.73 2.85
CA LYS A 353 4.31 -11.88 2.61
C LYS A 353 4.97 -12.24 3.93
N ARG A 354 5.25 -13.53 4.11
CA ARG A 354 6.11 -14.07 5.17
C ARG A 354 7.60 -13.67 5.09
N GLN A 355 8.01 -12.68 4.29
CA GLN A 355 9.42 -12.24 4.26
C GLN A 355 9.60 -10.73 4.03
N LEU A 356 10.14 -10.06 5.04
CA LEU A 356 10.63 -8.67 5.00
C LEU A 356 11.95 -8.60 4.21
N LYS A 357 12.03 -7.73 3.19
CA LYS A 357 13.31 -7.34 2.57
C LYS A 357 13.80 -6.04 3.23
N GLU A 358 15.01 -6.06 3.79
CA GLU A 358 15.62 -4.89 4.44
C GLU A 358 16.19 -3.87 3.43
N LEU A 359 16.04 -2.58 3.74
CA LEU A 359 16.53 -1.45 2.91
C LEU A 359 18.05 -1.46 2.75
N ILE A 360 18.76 -1.93 3.78
CA ILE A 360 20.20 -1.97 3.88
C ILE A 360 20.52 -3.26 4.63
N SER A 361 21.04 -4.27 3.93
CA SER A 361 21.73 -5.37 4.60
C SER A 361 22.99 -4.81 5.24
N ASP A 362 23.16 -5.03 6.54
CA ASP A 362 24.43 -4.81 7.23
C ASP A 362 25.44 -5.79 6.63
N ASN A 363 26.18 -5.34 5.60
CA ASN A 363 27.40 -6.02 5.22
C ASN A 363 28.42 -5.68 6.31
N SER A 364 28.59 -6.61 7.25
CA SER A 364 29.84 -6.75 8.01
C SER A 364 30.95 -7.21 7.07
#